data_AF-A0A7J7N1S5-F1
#
_entry.id   AF-A0A7J7N1S5-F1
#
_cell.length_a   1.000
_cell.length_b   1.000
_cell.length_c   1.000
_cell.angle_alpha   90.00
_cell.angle_beta   90.00
_cell.angle_gamma   90.00
#
_symmetry.space_group_name_H-M   'P 1'
#
loop_
_entity.id
_entity.type
_entity.pdbx_description
1 polymer ?
#
loop_
_entity_poly.entity_id
_entity_poly.type
_entity_poly.pdbx_seq_one_letter_code
_entity_poly.pdbx_strand_id
1 'polypeptide(L)'
;MKASVLPLQSEKAPIMVAKTSIATRLNDPSDYSSDAIAIGAFHAIQKDILTSNSAGNYGPRQATLTNAAPWILTVEASSIDRRFIGKVVLGNGETIEGNAINGFGMRAQKLPLICAEDASACEISQMVKICDVSCLNLNETLAEGKIIFCEELIIGIDSEISKAAGKIFADDVDFNFVYPFPASCLSVRNGERVKSYINNTKYNGPGVDILAARSPIAPPSDVRRDTRYAKYSIVSGTSMSCAHALPRWRLRLWFWPYRPYKGNESRFSL
;
A
#
# COMPACT_ATOMS: atom_id res chain seq x y z
N MET A 1 -63.11 42.13 -31.84
CA MET A 1 -63.30 40.68 -32.05
C MET A 1 -62.00 39.97 -31.72
N LYS A 2 -62.12 38.91 -30.90
CA LYS A 2 -61.04 38.20 -30.21
C LYS A 2 -60.09 37.54 -31.21
N ALA A 3 -58.79 37.76 -31.01
CA ALA A 3 -57.76 36.87 -31.52
C ALA A 3 -57.86 35.54 -30.76
N SER A 4 -58.03 34.46 -31.50
CA SER A 4 -58.05 33.08 -31.02
C SER A 4 -56.70 32.71 -30.42
N VAL A 5 -56.74 32.26 -29.16
CA VAL A 5 -55.61 31.62 -28.48
C VAL A 5 -55.36 30.26 -29.14
N LEU A 6 -54.17 30.08 -29.72
CA LEU A 6 -53.64 28.76 -30.07
C LEU A 6 -53.31 28.03 -28.76
N PRO A 7 -53.83 26.82 -28.49
CA PRO A 7 -53.33 26.02 -27.40
C PRO A 7 -52.07 25.30 -27.88
N LEU A 8 -50.89 25.87 -27.59
CA LEU A 8 -49.65 25.11 -27.50
C LEU A 8 -49.46 24.71 -26.03
N GLN A 9 -50.21 23.69 -25.61
CA GLN A 9 -49.89 22.91 -24.43
C GLN A 9 -49.92 21.43 -24.84
N SER A 10 -48.86 20.98 -25.50
CA SER A 10 -48.41 19.61 -25.26
C SER A 10 -47.39 19.70 -24.13
N GLU A 11 -47.89 19.72 -22.89
CA GLU A 11 -47.08 19.20 -21.79
C GLU A 11 -46.86 17.72 -22.10
N LYS A 12 -45.79 17.41 -22.83
CA LYS A 12 -45.31 16.04 -22.94
C LYS A 12 -45.02 15.62 -21.50
N ALA A 13 -45.70 14.58 -21.03
CA ALA A 13 -45.43 13.98 -19.75
C ALA A 13 -43.91 13.75 -19.61
N PRO A 14 -43.32 14.00 -18.42
CA PRO A 14 -41.90 13.81 -18.23
C PRO A 14 -41.54 12.35 -18.55
N ILE A 15 -40.54 12.16 -19.42
CA ILE A 15 -39.98 10.82 -19.69
C ILE A 15 -39.46 10.29 -18.34
N MET A 16 -40.05 9.20 -17.88
CA MET A 16 -39.59 8.53 -16.67
C MET A 16 -38.27 7.81 -16.97
N VAL A 17 -37.31 7.90 -16.03
CA VAL A 17 -36.02 7.22 -16.14
C VAL A 17 -35.91 6.17 -15.06
N ALA A 18 -35.83 4.90 -15.46
CA ALA A 18 -35.44 3.81 -14.57
C ALA A 18 -33.91 3.72 -14.53
N LYS A 19 -33.33 3.52 -13.35
CA LYS A 19 -31.88 3.44 -13.15
C LYS A 19 -31.49 2.07 -12.63
N THR A 20 -30.53 1.43 -13.27
CA THR A 20 -30.06 0.09 -12.92
C THR A 20 -28.54 0.04 -12.95
N SER A 21 -27.94 -0.08 -11.77
CA SER A 21 -26.48 -0.11 -11.59
C SER A 21 -25.91 -1.53 -11.49
N ILE A 22 -26.58 -2.50 -12.13
CA ILE A 22 -26.23 -3.93 -12.07
C ILE A 22 -25.72 -4.35 -13.46
N ALA A 23 -24.67 -5.18 -13.47
CA ALA A 23 -24.09 -5.80 -14.65
C ALA A 23 -23.93 -7.29 -14.39
N THR A 24 -24.29 -8.13 -15.37
CA THR A 24 -24.09 -9.58 -15.30
C THR A 24 -22.61 -9.91 -15.49
N ARG A 25 -22.11 -10.86 -14.71
CA ARG A 25 -20.70 -11.31 -14.74
C ARG A 25 -20.51 -12.46 -15.74
N LEU A 26 -21.09 -12.34 -16.93
CA LEU A 26 -20.96 -13.37 -17.96
C LEU A 26 -19.89 -12.92 -18.95
N ASN A 27 -18.88 -13.77 -19.14
CA ASN A 27 -17.75 -13.55 -20.06
C ASN A 27 -18.17 -13.54 -21.55
N ASP A 28 -19.47 -13.54 -21.84
CA ASP A 28 -20.04 -13.44 -23.17
C ASP A 28 -21.25 -12.50 -23.16
N PRO A 29 -21.42 -11.64 -24.18
CA PRO A 29 -22.66 -10.92 -24.38
C PRO A 29 -23.79 -11.94 -24.56
N SER A 30 -24.69 -12.02 -23.58
CA SER A 30 -25.91 -12.82 -23.69
C SER A 30 -26.81 -12.24 -24.77
N ASP A 31 -27.49 -13.12 -25.52
CA ASP A 31 -28.52 -12.66 -26.45
C ASP A 31 -29.60 -11.88 -25.68
N TYR A 32 -30.13 -10.83 -26.29
CA TYR A 32 -31.11 -9.93 -25.67
C TYR A 32 -32.37 -10.68 -25.21
N SER A 33 -32.70 -11.79 -25.86
CA SER A 33 -33.82 -12.67 -25.51
C SER A 33 -33.62 -13.48 -24.21
N SER A 34 -32.39 -13.53 -23.70
CA SER A 34 -32.00 -14.24 -22.49
C SER A 34 -31.52 -13.31 -21.37
N ASP A 35 -31.29 -12.03 -21.69
CA ASP A 35 -30.88 -11.01 -20.74
C ASP A 35 -32.09 -10.36 -20.08
N ALA A 36 -32.28 -10.62 -18.78
CA ALA A 36 -33.37 -10.05 -18.00
C ALA A 36 -33.36 -8.50 -17.99
N ILE A 37 -32.17 -7.89 -18.05
CA ILE A 37 -32.02 -6.43 -18.10
C ILE A 37 -32.48 -5.92 -19.47
N ALA A 38 -32.07 -6.57 -20.55
CA ALA A 38 -32.49 -6.20 -21.90
C ALA A 38 -34.00 -6.36 -22.10
N ILE A 39 -34.59 -7.49 -21.65
CA ILE A 39 -36.05 -7.72 -21.72
C ILE A 39 -36.82 -6.68 -20.89
N GLY A 40 -36.38 -6.42 -19.66
CA GLY A 40 -37.01 -5.42 -18.79
C GLY A 40 -36.95 -4.01 -19.40
N ALA A 41 -35.80 -3.63 -19.95
CA ALA A 41 -35.62 -2.35 -20.63
C ALA A 41 -36.45 -2.23 -21.91
N PHE A 42 -36.63 -3.33 -22.65
CA PHE A 42 -37.46 -3.36 -23.86
C PHE A 42 -38.93 -3.07 -23.53
N HIS A 43 -39.47 -3.66 -22.47
CA HIS A 43 -40.83 -3.37 -22.03
C HIS A 43 -40.98 -1.98 -21.39
N ALA A 44 -39.91 -1.45 -20.78
CA ALA A 44 -39.89 -0.10 -20.26
C ALA A 44 -39.97 0.95 -21.38
N ILE A 45 -39.16 0.78 -22.45
CA ILE A 45 -39.15 1.73 -23.57
C ILE A 45 -40.47 1.71 -24.35
N GLN A 46 -41.18 0.57 -24.40
CA GLN A 46 -42.54 0.48 -24.95
C GLN A 46 -43.58 1.31 -24.19
N LYS A 47 -43.26 1.73 -22.96
CA LYS A 47 -44.11 2.57 -22.10
C LYS A 47 -43.53 3.97 -21.91
N ASP A 48 -42.67 4.42 -22.83
CA ASP A 48 -41.97 5.71 -22.77
C ASP A 48 -41.11 5.90 -21.51
N ILE A 49 -40.56 4.79 -20.97
CA ILE A 49 -39.64 4.80 -19.84
C ILE A 49 -38.23 4.48 -20.36
N LEU A 50 -37.31 5.44 -20.24
CA LEU A 50 -35.91 5.23 -20.59
C LEU A 50 -35.19 4.49 -19.45
N THR A 51 -34.37 3.49 -19.79
CA THR A 51 -33.52 2.80 -18.80
C THR A 51 -32.08 3.27 -18.91
N SER A 52 -31.52 3.78 -17.82
CA SER A 52 -30.11 4.12 -17.68
C SER A 52 -29.38 3.01 -16.93
N ASN A 53 -28.40 2.41 -17.59
CA ASN A 53 -27.65 1.26 -17.08
C ASN A 53 -26.16 1.53 -17.04
N SER A 54 -25.46 0.94 -16.07
CA SER A 54 -23.99 0.96 -16.04
C SER A 54 -23.39 0.07 -17.13
N ALA A 55 -22.26 0.50 -17.71
CA ALA A 55 -21.50 -0.27 -18.71
C ALA A 55 -20.90 -1.59 -18.14
N GLY A 56 -20.53 -1.58 -16.86
CA GLY A 56 -19.76 -2.64 -16.19
C GLY A 56 -18.34 -2.19 -15.85
N ASN A 57 -17.63 -2.97 -15.02
CA ASN A 57 -16.30 -2.64 -14.47
C ASN A 57 -15.18 -3.57 -14.98
N TYR A 58 -15.39 -4.22 -16.13
CA TYR A 58 -14.47 -5.24 -16.67
C TYR A 58 -13.55 -4.72 -17.79
N GLY A 59 -13.52 -3.40 -18.02
CA GLY A 59 -12.53 -2.76 -18.89
C GLY A 59 -11.09 -2.97 -18.42
N PRO A 60 -10.07 -2.50 -19.17
CA PRO A 60 -10.15 -1.64 -20.36
C PRO A 60 -10.11 -2.42 -21.69
N ARG A 61 -10.15 -3.76 -21.64
CA ARG A 61 -10.11 -4.58 -22.86
C ARG A 61 -11.34 -4.31 -23.72
N GLN A 62 -11.18 -4.44 -25.03
CA GLN A 62 -12.29 -4.37 -25.98
C GLN A 62 -13.34 -5.46 -25.66
N ALA A 63 -14.59 -5.21 -26.02
CA ALA A 63 -15.72 -6.13 -25.84
C ALA A 63 -15.99 -6.54 -24.39
N THR A 64 -15.90 -5.60 -23.44
CA THR A 64 -16.16 -5.83 -22.00
C THR A 64 -17.47 -5.20 -21.50
N LEU A 65 -18.25 -4.58 -22.40
CA LEU A 65 -19.57 -4.02 -22.10
C LEU A 65 -20.59 -5.13 -21.81
N THR A 66 -21.39 -4.95 -20.77
CA THR A 66 -22.40 -5.94 -20.34
C THR A 66 -23.82 -5.53 -20.71
N ASN A 67 -24.14 -4.24 -20.64
CA ASN A 67 -25.46 -3.69 -20.98
C ASN A 67 -25.38 -2.97 -22.34
N ALA A 68 -25.49 -3.71 -23.45
CA ALA A 68 -25.28 -3.17 -24.80
C ALA A 68 -26.56 -3.11 -25.67
N ALA A 69 -27.73 -3.38 -25.10
CA ALA A 69 -28.98 -3.40 -25.87
C ALA A 69 -29.30 -2.00 -26.45
N PRO A 70 -29.75 -1.88 -27.72
CA PRO A 70 -29.93 -0.58 -28.38
C PRO A 70 -30.94 0.37 -27.73
N TRP A 71 -31.85 -0.16 -26.91
CA TRP A 71 -32.88 0.59 -26.19
C TRP A 71 -32.46 0.99 -24.76
N ILE A 72 -31.22 0.69 -24.37
CA ILE A 72 -30.65 1.06 -23.07
C ILE A 72 -29.72 2.25 -23.24
N LEU A 73 -29.81 3.23 -22.34
CA LEU A 73 -28.77 4.25 -22.18
C LEU A 73 -27.64 3.70 -21.31
N THR A 74 -26.57 3.26 -21.95
CA THR A 74 -25.38 2.71 -21.27
C THR A 74 -24.43 3.82 -20.86
N VAL A 75 -24.05 3.83 -19.57
CA VAL A 75 -23.27 4.90 -18.95
C VAL A 75 -21.90 4.37 -18.50
N GLU A 76 -20.85 5.03 -18.96
CA GLU A 76 -19.45 4.81 -18.55
C GLU A 76 -19.09 5.65 -17.31
N ALA A 77 -18.02 5.26 -16.61
CA ALA A 77 -17.43 6.04 -15.53
C ALA A 77 -16.24 6.88 -16.03
N SER A 78 -16.20 8.15 -15.65
CA SER A 78 -15.05 9.04 -15.88
C SER A 78 -14.61 9.68 -14.56
N SER A 79 -13.37 10.17 -14.52
CA SER A 79 -12.84 10.91 -13.37
C SER A 79 -13.35 12.35 -13.34
N ILE A 80 -13.25 12.98 -12.16
CA ILE A 80 -13.54 14.40 -11.95
C ILE A 80 -12.26 15.13 -11.51
N ASP A 81 -12.31 16.45 -11.42
CA ASP A 81 -11.21 17.32 -11.01
C ASP A 81 -10.70 17.08 -9.56
N ARG A 82 -11.50 16.42 -8.73
CA ARG A 82 -11.15 16.09 -7.34
C ARG A 82 -10.45 14.74 -7.21
N ARG A 83 -9.29 14.73 -6.53
CA ARG A 83 -8.51 13.53 -6.18
C ARG A 83 -8.23 13.43 -4.68
N PHE A 84 -8.33 12.23 -4.13
CA PHE A 84 -7.89 11.91 -2.77
C PHE A 84 -6.43 11.45 -2.78
N ILE A 85 -5.58 12.10 -1.99
CA ILE A 85 -4.13 11.90 -2.01
C ILE A 85 -3.65 11.40 -0.64
N GLY A 86 -3.00 10.23 -0.63
CA GLY A 86 -2.22 9.73 0.48
C GLY A 86 -0.74 10.03 0.26
N LYS A 87 -0.14 10.89 1.09
CA LYS A 87 1.29 11.19 0.99
C LYS A 87 2.10 10.21 1.83
N VAL A 88 3.14 9.65 1.24
CA VAL A 88 4.14 8.82 1.92
C VAL A 88 5.39 9.68 2.11
N VAL A 89 5.80 9.88 3.36
CA VAL A 89 7.04 10.59 3.70
C VAL A 89 8.08 9.57 4.14
N LEU A 90 9.15 9.42 3.35
CA LEU A 90 10.24 8.50 3.62
C LEU A 90 11.19 9.07 4.68
N GLY A 91 12.02 8.20 5.27
CA GLY A 91 12.95 8.58 6.35
C GLY A 91 14.05 9.55 5.90
N ASN A 92 14.34 9.61 4.61
CA ASN A 92 15.25 10.57 3.97
C ASN A 92 14.63 11.97 3.74
N GLY A 93 13.36 12.17 4.09
CA GLY A 93 12.63 13.43 3.90
C GLY A 93 11.93 13.56 2.53
N GLU A 94 12.08 12.58 1.65
CA GLU A 94 11.39 12.54 0.36
C GLU A 94 9.89 12.30 0.57
N THR A 95 9.06 13.10 -0.09
CA THR A 95 7.60 12.96 -0.06
C THR A 95 7.12 12.45 -1.41
N ILE A 96 6.37 11.36 -1.38
CA ILE A 96 5.82 10.69 -2.56
C ILE A 96 4.30 10.74 -2.47
N GLU A 97 3.66 11.13 -3.56
CA GLU A 97 2.21 11.22 -3.64
C GLU A 97 1.62 9.91 -4.16
N GLY A 98 0.59 9.43 -3.46
CA GLY A 98 -0.20 8.26 -3.81
C GLY A 98 -1.70 8.52 -3.71
N ASN A 99 -2.47 7.52 -4.11
CA ASN A 99 -3.91 7.43 -4.00
C ASN A 99 -4.27 6.76 -2.67
N ALA A 100 -5.01 7.46 -1.81
CA ALA A 100 -5.53 6.88 -0.57
C ALA A 100 -6.75 7.63 -0.05
N ILE A 101 -7.65 6.88 0.61
CA ILE A 101 -8.69 7.42 1.48
C ILE A 101 -8.43 6.88 2.89
N ASN A 102 -7.76 7.67 3.72
CA ASN A 102 -7.43 7.30 5.09
C ASN A 102 -8.39 7.99 6.07
N GLY A 103 -9.20 7.21 6.79
CA GLY A 103 -10.02 7.69 7.91
C GLY A 103 -9.27 7.75 9.25
N PHE A 104 -8.00 7.35 9.26
CA PHE A 104 -7.20 7.21 10.47
C PHE A 104 -6.32 8.44 10.71
N GLY A 105 -6.35 8.98 11.93
CA GLY A 105 -5.36 9.94 12.38
C GLY A 105 -4.03 9.22 12.66
N MET A 106 -3.15 9.11 11.67
CA MET A 106 -1.80 8.63 11.95
C MET A 106 -1.06 9.69 12.78
N ARG A 107 -0.65 9.33 14.00
CA ARG A 107 0.38 10.10 14.69
C ARG A 107 1.64 10.06 13.83
N ALA A 108 2.33 11.19 13.69
CA ALA A 108 3.57 11.34 12.92
C ALA A 108 4.73 10.54 13.56
N GLN A 109 4.59 9.22 13.62
CA GLN A 109 5.59 8.30 14.13
C GLN A 109 6.30 7.68 12.95
N LYS A 110 7.63 7.78 12.94
CA LYS A 110 8.47 7.08 11.95
C LYS A 110 8.37 5.59 12.22
N LEU A 111 7.71 4.87 11.33
CA LEU A 111 7.56 3.42 11.40
C LEU A 111 8.58 2.75 10.48
N PRO A 112 9.10 1.55 10.83
CA PRO A 112 9.97 0.80 9.94
C PRO A 112 9.22 0.40 8.66
N LEU A 113 9.88 0.52 7.51
CA LEU A 113 9.37 0.14 6.20
C LEU A 113 10.13 -1.10 5.70
N ILE A 114 9.40 -2.12 5.23
CA ILE A 114 9.99 -3.37 4.71
C ILE A 114 9.33 -3.79 3.40
N CYS A 115 10.06 -4.50 2.53
CA CYS A 115 9.48 -5.15 1.35
C CYS A 115 8.72 -6.42 1.73
N ALA A 116 7.66 -6.74 1.00
CA ALA A 116 6.91 -7.98 1.16
C ALA A 116 7.79 -9.24 1.02
N GLU A 117 8.76 -9.21 0.10
CA GLU A 117 9.74 -10.28 -0.11
C GLU A 117 10.51 -10.63 1.17
N ASP A 118 10.87 -9.62 1.97
CA ASP A 118 11.61 -9.78 3.23
C ASP A 118 10.72 -10.26 4.38
N ALA A 119 9.40 -10.16 4.24
CA ALA A 119 8.41 -10.61 5.21
C ALA A 119 7.73 -11.92 4.81
N SER A 120 8.00 -12.45 3.61
CA SER A 120 7.32 -13.62 3.07
C SER A 120 7.86 -14.94 3.62
N ALA A 121 6.95 -15.90 3.86
CA ALA A 121 7.29 -17.32 4.02
C ALA A 121 6.99 -18.15 2.75
N CYS A 122 6.35 -17.55 1.75
CA CYS A 122 6.01 -18.22 0.50
C CYS A 122 7.13 -18.11 -0.54
N GLU A 123 7.27 -19.17 -1.33
CA GLU A 123 8.06 -19.18 -2.57
C GLU A 123 7.25 -18.70 -3.78
N ILE A 124 5.92 -18.55 -3.66
CA ILE A 124 5.03 -18.13 -4.76
C ILE A 124 5.15 -16.61 -4.99
N SER A 125 5.92 -16.21 -6.00
CA SER A 125 6.22 -14.81 -6.31
C SER A 125 4.99 -13.89 -6.40
N GLN A 126 3.90 -14.33 -7.03
CA GLN A 126 2.73 -13.48 -7.23
C GLN A 126 2.02 -13.12 -5.91
N MET A 127 1.88 -14.09 -5.00
CA MET A 127 1.26 -13.87 -3.69
C MET A 127 2.11 -12.96 -2.79
N VAL A 128 3.44 -13.00 -2.97
CA VAL A 128 4.35 -12.08 -2.28
C VAL A 128 4.17 -10.65 -2.76
N LYS A 129 4.04 -10.44 -4.07
CA LYS A 129 3.88 -9.11 -4.68
C LYS A 129 2.64 -8.38 -4.21
N ILE A 130 1.52 -9.10 -4.09
CA ILE A 130 0.24 -8.55 -3.61
C ILE A 130 0.17 -8.45 -2.08
N CYS A 131 1.23 -8.84 -1.35
CA CYS A 131 1.23 -8.93 0.11
C CYS A 131 0.09 -9.80 0.65
N ASP A 132 -0.11 -10.97 0.04
CA ASP A 132 -1.14 -11.89 0.46
C ASP A 132 -0.92 -12.30 1.93
N VAL A 133 -1.99 -12.28 2.71
CA VAL A 133 -1.95 -12.59 4.14
C VAL A 133 -1.51 -14.03 4.39
N SER A 134 -1.81 -14.96 3.49
CA SER A 134 -1.33 -16.33 3.60
C SER A 134 0.19 -16.45 3.43
N CYS A 135 0.81 -15.47 2.77
CA CYS A 135 2.23 -15.51 2.42
C CYS A 135 3.11 -14.60 3.26
N LEU A 136 2.58 -13.50 3.77
CA LEU A 136 3.26 -12.72 4.79
C LEU A 136 3.43 -13.62 6.03
N ASN A 137 4.66 -13.90 6.42
CA ASN A 137 4.97 -14.73 7.58
C ASN A 137 4.45 -14.02 8.83
N LEU A 138 3.23 -14.36 9.24
CA LEU A 138 2.59 -13.84 10.43
C LEU A 138 3.21 -14.40 11.73
N ASN A 139 4.25 -15.24 11.65
CA ASN A 139 5.08 -15.51 12.82
C ASN A 139 5.58 -14.15 13.36
N GLU A 140 5.17 -13.87 14.58
CA GLU A 140 4.57 -12.60 15.03
C GLU A 140 5.46 -11.35 15.05
N THR A 141 6.60 -11.30 14.38
CA THR A 141 7.63 -10.27 14.60
C THR A 141 8.06 -9.48 13.37
N LEU A 142 7.89 -10.03 12.15
CA LEU A 142 8.42 -9.37 10.96
C LEU A 142 7.51 -8.26 10.45
N ALA A 143 6.20 -8.49 10.40
CA ALA A 143 5.20 -7.51 9.95
C ALA A 143 4.70 -6.59 11.08
N GLU A 144 4.76 -7.02 12.34
CA GLU A 144 4.10 -6.34 13.45
C GLU A 144 4.63 -4.91 13.68
N GLY A 145 3.73 -3.91 13.62
CA GLY A 145 4.06 -2.50 13.84
C GLY A 145 4.93 -1.85 12.75
N LYS A 146 5.06 -2.48 11.58
CA LYS A 146 5.81 -1.96 10.43
C LYS A 146 4.87 -1.59 9.29
N ILE A 147 5.37 -0.80 8.36
CA ILE A 147 4.72 -0.55 7.06
C ILE A 147 5.29 -1.55 6.06
N ILE A 148 4.42 -2.24 5.32
CA ILE A 148 4.82 -3.22 4.31
C ILE A 148 4.66 -2.60 2.93
N PHE A 149 5.69 -2.71 2.09
CA PHE A 149 5.64 -2.34 0.67
C PHE A 149 5.31 -3.56 -0.19
N CYS A 150 4.28 -3.41 -1.02
CA CYS A 150 3.69 -4.41 -1.90
C CYS A 150 3.81 -3.91 -3.35
N GLU A 151 4.24 -4.79 -4.25
CA GLU A 151 4.47 -4.43 -5.65
C GLU A 151 3.21 -4.40 -6.50
N GLU A 152 2.12 -4.98 -6.01
CA GLU A 152 0.85 -5.05 -6.72
C GLU A 152 -0.28 -4.71 -5.76
N LEU A 153 -1.35 -4.09 -6.27
CA LEU A 153 -2.53 -3.77 -5.49
C LEU A 153 -3.38 -5.03 -5.28
N ILE A 154 -3.85 -5.24 -4.04
CA ILE A 154 -4.90 -6.21 -3.76
C ILE A 154 -6.22 -5.48 -3.48
N ILE A 155 -7.28 -5.96 -4.15
CA ILE A 155 -8.65 -5.46 -4.03
C ILE A 155 -9.46 -6.54 -3.31
N GLY A 156 -9.95 -6.25 -2.09
CA GLY A 156 -10.84 -7.18 -1.38
C GLY A 156 -10.56 -7.34 0.12
N ILE A 157 -11.34 -8.23 0.72
CA ILE A 157 -11.47 -8.48 2.17
C ILE A 157 -10.19 -9.11 2.76
N ASP A 158 -9.36 -9.76 1.94
CA ASP A 158 -8.10 -10.40 2.36
C ASP A 158 -6.97 -9.42 2.72
N SER A 159 -7.27 -8.11 2.77
CA SER A 159 -6.29 -7.11 3.17
C SER A 159 -6.11 -7.01 4.68
N GLU A 160 -7.00 -7.61 5.45
CA GLU A 160 -7.01 -7.63 6.92
C GLU A 160 -6.18 -8.81 7.47
N ILE A 161 -5.57 -8.62 8.65
CA ILE A 161 -4.73 -9.61 9.36
C ILE A 161 -3.26 -9.71 8.90
N SER A 162 -2.59 -8.59 8.66
CA SER A 162 -1.21 -8.50 9.12
C SER A 162 -1.19 -7.53 10.28
N LYS A 163 -0.55 -7.86 11.41
CA LYS A 163 -0.35 -6.92 12.54
C LYS A 163 0.50 -5.67 12.15
N ALA A 164 0.64 -5.41 10.85
CA ALA A 164 1.27 -4.26 10.27
C ALA A 164 0.55 -2.97 10.67
N ALA A 165 1.32 -1.91 10.76
CA ALA A 165 0.79 -0.58 11.00
C ALA A 165 0.20 0.06 9.74
N GLY A 166 0.54 -0.45 8.56
CA GLY A 166 -0.01 -0.02 7.27
C GLY A 166 0.63 -0.72 6.08
N LYS A 167 0.09 -0.51 4.89
CA LYS A 167 0.62 -1.07 3.62
C LYS A 167 0.76 0.02 2.56
N ILE A 168 1.80 -0.08 1.74
CA ILE A 168 2.01 0.75 0.56
C ILE A 168 1.97 -0.17 -0.64
N PHE A 169 1.13 0.15 -1.63
CA PHE A 169 1.03 -0.59 -2.88
C PHE A 169 1.70 0.20 -4.01
N ALA A 170 2.12 -0.48 -5.07
CA ALA A 170 2.67 0.13 -6.26
C ALA A 170 1.92 -0.35 -7.50
N ASP A 171 0.89 0.39 -7.92
CA ASP A 171 0.08 0.01 -9.09
C ASP A 171 -0.44 1.26 -9.79
N ASP A 172 -0.57 1.20 -11.11
CA ASP A 172 -1.03 2.33 -11.93
C ASP A 172 -2.55 2.30 -12.03
N VAL A 173 -3.20 2.64 -10.91
CA VAL A 173 -4.67 2.74 -10.79
C VAL A 173 -5.15 4.18 -10.65
N ASP A 174 -6.21 4.52 -11.38
CA ASP A 174 -6.79 5.87 -11.41
C ASP A 174 -7.96 6.07 -10.42
N PHE A 175 -8.12 5.15 -9.47
CA PHE A 175 -9.19 5.15 -8.48
C PHE A 175 -8.66 4.81 -7.09
N ASN A 176 -9.52 5.00 -6.08
CA ASN A 176 -9.15 4.81 -4.68
C ASN A 176 -9.97 3.70 -4.04
N PHE A 177 -9.34 3.00 -3.11
CA PHE A 177 -10.00 2.08 -2.19
C PHE A 177 -9.95 2.59 -0.77
N VAL A 178 -10.99 2.26 0.00
CA VAL A 178 -11.02 2.47 1.45
C VAL A 178 -10.53 1.19 2.11
N TYR A 179 -9.39 1.28 2.79
CA TYR A 179 -8.81 0.18 3.54
C TYR A 179 -9.13 0.30 5.03
N PRO A 180 -9.27 -0.81 5.77
CA PRO A 180 -9.47 -0.80 7.23
C PRO A 180 -8.19 -0.50 8.02
N PHE A 181 -7.11 -0.09 7.36
CA PHE A 181 -5.82 0.29 7.94
C PHE A 181 -5.19 1.41 7.10
N PRO A 182 -4.17 2.13 7.62
CA PRO A 182 -3.45 3.12 6.83
C PRO A 182 -2.82 2.52 5.58
N ALA A 183 -3.26 2.99 4.42
CA ALA A 183 -2.78 2.52 3.13
C ALA A 183 -2.52 3.66 2.16
N SER A 184 -1.65 3.42 1.19
CA SER A 184 -1.45 4.30 0.06
C SER A 184 -1.02 3.52 -1.16
N CYS A 185 -1.70 3.72 -2.29
CA CYS A 185 -1.30 3.16 -3.58
C CYS A 185 -0.47 4.19 -4.36
N LEU A 186 0.76 3.85 -4.70
CA LEU A 186 1.67 4.68 -5.48
C LEU A 186 1.63 4.22 -6.94
N SER A 187 1.97 5.11 -7.88
CA SER A 187 2.26 4.67 -9.25
C SER A 187 3.46 3.73 -9.26
N VAL A 188 3.55 2.87 -10.28
CA VAL A 188 4.64 1.88 -10.39
C VAL A 188 6.01 2.56 -10.31
N ARG A 189 6.18 3.69 -11.02
CA ARG A 189 7.40 4.53 -10.98
C ARG A 189 7.74 5.04 -9.57
N ASN A 190 6.73 5.44 -8.80
CA ASN A 190 6.93 5.88 -7.43
C ASN A 190 7.20 4.69 -6.48
N GLY A 191 6.60 3.54 -6.75
CA GLY A 191 6.91 2.27 -6.09
C GLY A 191 8.38 1.87 -6.24
N GLU A 192 8.95 1.99 -7.44
CA GLU A 192 10.37 1.73 -7.69
C GLU A 192 11.29 2.61 -6.83
N ARG A 193 10.94 3.90 -6.64
CA ARG A 193 11.67 4.81 -5.74
C ARG A 193 11.62 4.32 -4.30
N VAL A 194 10.45 3.88 -3.83
CA VAL A 194 10.30 3.30 -2.49
C VAL A 194 11.09 2.00 -2.35
N LYS A 195 11.03 1.09 -3.33
CA LYS A 195 11.80 -0.16 -3.32
C LYS A 195 13.31 0.12 -3.30
N SER A 196 13.78 1.09 -4.09
CA SER A 196 15.16 1.55 -4.09
C SER A 196 15.57 2.11 -2.72
N TYR A 197 14.73 2.95 -2.10
CA TYR A 197 14.96 3.45 -0.75
C TYR A 197 15.09 2.32 0.27
N ILE A 198 14.22 1.32 0.24
CA ILE A 198 14.29 0.16 1.15
C ILE A 198 15.60 -0.59 0.95
N ASN A 199 15.96 -0.93 -0.29
CA ASN A 199 17.20 -1.65 -0.60
C ASN A 199 18.45 -0.87 -0.16
N ASN A 200 18.46 0.45 -0.36
CA ASN A 200 19.56 1.31 0.06
C ASN A 200 19.63 1.50 1.58
N THR A 201 18.53 1.34 2.31
CA THR A 201 18.51 1.55 3.78
C THR A 201 18.59 0.27 4.59
N LYS A 202 18.42 -0.90 3.96
CA LYS A 202 18.40 -2.23 4.58
C LYS A 202 19.62 -2.54 5.46
N TYR A 203 20.80 -2.06 5.06
CA TYR A 203 22.07 -2.29 5.79
C TYR A 203 22.72 -1.00 6.29
N ASN A 204 22.05 0.13 6.16
CA ASN A 204 22.60 1.44 6.52
C ASN A 204 22.05 1.88 7.89
N GLY A 205 22.95 1.93 8.87
CA GLY A 205 22.67 2.46 10.21
C GLY A 205 23.51 3.71 10.50
N PRO A 206 23.05 4.62 11.38
CA PRO A 206 23.85 5.76 11.82
C PRO A 206 25.18 5.28 12.42
N GLY A 207 26.29 5.79 11.87
CA GLY A 207 27.64 5.40 12.30
C GLY A 207 28.63 6.56 12.34
N VAL A 208 28.16 7.80 12.22
CA VAL A 208 28.97 9.01 12.34
C VAL A 208 28.45 9.81 13.53
N ASP A 209 29.37 10.28 14.36
CA ASP A 209 29.11 11.07 15.56
C ASP A 209 28.13 10.41 16.55
N ILE A 210 28.31 9.10 16.76
CA ILE A 210 27.48 8.31 17.65
C ILE A 210 27.99 8.44 19.08
N LEU A 211 27.11 8.88 19.99
CA LEU A 211 27.38 8.86 21.42
C LEU A 211 27.25 7.43 21.97
N ALA A 212 28.37 6.82 22.35
CA ALA A 212 28.42 5.45 22.86
C ALA A 212 29.14 5.38 24.21
N ALA A 213 28.86 4.34 25.00
CA ALA A 213 29.54 4.09 26.27
C ALA A 213 31.04 3.83 26.04
N ARG A 214 31.89 4.39 26.92
CA ARG A 214 33.35 4.21 26.87
C ARG A 214 33.88 3.68 28.21
N SER A 215 34.98 2.94 28.14
CA SER A 215 35.69 2.48 29.34
C SER A 215 36.17 3.67 30.18
N PRO A 216 35.94 3.67 31.51
CA PRO A 216 36.35 4.76 32.40
C PRO A 216 37.87 4.85 32.61
N ILE A 217 38.65 3.93 32.02
CA ILE A 217 40.12 3.89 32.11
C ILE A 217 40.77 4.29 30.78
N ALA A 218 40.00 4.31 29.68
CA ALA A 218 40.51 4.65 28.36
C ALA A 218 40.28 6.15 28.06
N PRO A 219 41.28 6.88 27.54
CA PRO A 219 41.11 8.28 27.18
C PRO A 219 40.16 8.46 25.98
N PRO A 220 39.33 9.52 25.94
CA PRO A 220 38.38 9.79 24.86
C PRO A 220 38.99 10.00 23.47
N SER A 221 40.21 10.55 23.41
CA SER A 221 40.90 10.86 22.15
C SER A 221 41.75 9.72 21.58
N ASP A 222 41.83 8.59 22.28
CA ASP A 222 42.77 7.48 21.99
C ASP A 222 44.25 7.88 21.97
N VAL A 223 44.59 9.07 22.49
CA VAL A 223 45.98 9.54 22.65
C VAL A 223 46.49 9.15 24.04
N ARG A 224 47.64 8.47 24.10
CA ARG A 224 48.25 8.01 25.36
C ARG A 224 48.54 9.11 26.40
N ARG A 225 48.68 10.37 25.95
CA ARG A 225 48.93 11.54 26.80
C ARG A 225 47.64 12.21 27.31
N ASP A 226 46.48 11.85 26.78
CA ASP A 226 45.21 12.37 27.27
C ASP A 226 44.87 11.71 28.61
N THR A 227 44.70 12.51 29.65
CA THR A 227 44.41 12.07 31.02
C THR A 227 42.93 12.17 31.38
N ARG A 228 42.09 12.60 30.43
CA ARG A 228 40.65 12.75 30.66
C ARG A 228 39.98 11.38 30.63
N TYR A 229 38.92 11.25 31.40
CA TYR A 229 38.05 10.07 31.43
C TYR A 229 36.60 10.49 31.23
N ALA A 230 35.87 9.74 30.42
CA ALA A 230 34.45 9.97 30.17
C ALA A 230 33.69 8.64 30.13
N LYS A 231 32.48 8.61 30.70
CA LYS A 231 31.59 7.44 30.63
C LYS A 231 31.03 7.22 29.22
N TYR A 232 31.03 8.26 28.41
CA TYR A 232 30.56 8.26 27.02
C TYR A 232 31.53 9.03 26.14
N SER A 233 31.63 8.64 24.88
CA SER A 233 32.35 9.40 23.85
C SER A 233 31.64 9.35 22.51
N ILE A 234 31.93 10.34 21.67
CA ILE A 234 31.46 10.40 20.29
C ILE A 234 32.45 9.64 19.42
N VAL A 235 31.96 8.64 18.68
CA VAL A 235 32.77 7.79 17.80
C VAL A 235 32.09 7.60 16.45
N SER A 236 32.91 7.43 15.42
CA SER A 236 32.47 7.24 14.05
C SER A 236 33.11 5.98 13.46
N GLY A 237 32.35 5.21 12.69
CA GLY A 237 32.81 4.01 12.01
C GLY A 237 31.69 3.03 11.69
N THR A 238 31.95 2.11 10.76
CA THR A 238 31.01 1.05 10.38
C THR A 238 30.67 0.11 11.54
N SER A 239 31.55 0.00 12.55
CA SER A 239 31.25 -0.70 13.81
C SER A 239 30.07 -0.08 14.56
N MET A 240 29.91 1.24 14.50
CA MET A 240 28.77 1.94 15.12
C MET A 240 27.50 1.78 14.29
N SER A 241 27.61 1.81 12.96
CA SER A 241 26.49 1.46 12.06
C SER A 241 25.98 0.04 12.27
N CYS A 242 26.88 -0.94 12.47
CA CYS A 242 26.55 -2.35 12.66
C CYS A 242 25.60 -2.59 13.84
N ALA A 243 25.82 -1.89 14.96
CA ALA A 243 24.94 -1.96 16.13
C ALA A 243 23.53 -1.41 15.86
N HIS A 244 23.38 -0.49 14.90
CA HIS A 244 22.10 0.11 14.53
C HIS A 244 21.41 -0.57 13.35
N ALA A 245 22.18 -1.18 12.44
CA ALA A 245 21.68 -1.91 11.27
C ALA A 245 20.91 -3.19 11.64
N LEU A 246 21.02 -3.62 12.90
CA LEU A 246 20.19 -4.68 13.48
C LEU A 246 19.05 -4.07 14.29
N PRO A 247 17.98 -3.50 13.69
CA PRO A 247 16.80 -3.29 14.46
C PRO A 247 16.20 -4.68 14.72
N ARG A 248 16.24 -5.07 16.00
CA ARG A 248 15.11 -5.78 16.62
C ARG A 248 15.00 -7.29 16.39
N TRP A 249 16.10 -8.02 16.30
CA TRP A 249 16.10 -9.35 16.94
C TRP A 249 16.22 -9.08 18.43
N ARG A 250 15.16 -9.37 19.21
CA ARG A 250 15.33 -9.51 20.67
C ARG A 250 16.31 -10.66 20.88
N LEU A 251 17.61 -10.37 20.90
CA LEU A 251 18.62 -11.30 21.36
C LEU A 251 18.31 -11.56 22.83
N ARG A 252 17.79 -12.76 23.10
CA ARG A 252 18.23 -13.49 24.29
C ARG A 252 19.75 -13.53 24.18
N LEU A 253 20.36 -12.73 25.05
CA LEU A 253 21.77 -12.63 25.35
C LEU A 253 22.54 -13.91 25.02
N TRP A 254 23.44 -13.83 24.04
CA TRP A 254 24.71 -14.53 24.13
C TRP A 254 25.78 -13.45 24.23
N PHE A 255 26.11 -13.06 25.46
CA PHE A 255 27.37 -12.38 25.72
C PHE A 255 28.48 -13.36 25.33
N TRP A 256 29.25 -13.02 24.30
CA TRP A 256 30.63 -13.49 24.22
C TRP A 256 31.44 -12.58 25.14
N PRO A 257 31.90 -13.03 26.32
CA PRO A 257 32.76 -12.20 27.12
C PRO A 257 34.07 -12.02 26.37
N TYR A 258 34.47 -10.76 26.27
CA TYR A 258 35.81 -10.33 25.84
C TYR A 258 36.84 -11.04 26.74
N ARG A 259 37.58 -12.03 26.20
CA ARG A 259 38.76 -12.58 26.90
C ARG A 259 39.96 -11.67 26.60
N PRO A 260 40.55 -11.01 27.59
CA PRO A 260 41.84 -10.36 27.38
C PRO A 260 42.89 -11.44 27.11
N TYR A 261 43.74 -11.19 26.12
CA TYR A 261 44.88 -12.03 25.77
C TYR A 261 45.81 -12.12 26.99
N LYS A 262 45.81 -13.27 27.68
CA LYS A 262 46.89 -13.65 28.60
C LYS A 262 47.67 -14.77 27.94
N GLY A 263 48.97 -14.55 27.83
CA GLY A 263 49.92 -15.46 27.19
C GLY A 263 49.95 -16.84 27.85
N ASN A 264 50.32 -17.81 27.00
CA ASN A 264 50.81 -19.16 27.26
C ASN A 264 50.45 -19.80 28.60
N GLU A 265 49.58 -20.81 28.55
CA GLU A 265 49.91 -22.14 29.07
C GLU A 265 48.90 -23.18 28.56
N SER A 266 49.43 -24.38 28.33
CA SER A 266 48.86 -25.52 27.63
C SER A 266 47.91 -26.35 28.48
N ARG A 267 46.85 -26.92 27.88
CA ARG A 267 46.43 -28.35 27.97
C ARG A 267 45.01 -28.59 27.41
N PHE A 268 44.83 -29.82 26.90
CA PHE A 268 43.68 -30.39 26.18
C PHE A 268 42.58 -31.01 27.08
N SER A 269 41.47 -31.37 26.41
CA SER A 269 40.41 -32.39 26.70
C SER A 269 39.30 -32.01 27.69
N LEU A 270 37.99 -32.22 27.42
CA LEU A 270 37.20 -32.85 26.34
C LEU A 270 36.27 -31.81 25.68
#